data_AF-A0A350BT44-F1
#
_entry.id   AF-A0A350BT44-F1
#
_cell.length_a   1.000
_cell.length_b   1.000
_cell.length_c   1.000
_cell.angle_alpha   90.00
_cell.angle_beta   90.00
_cell.angle_gamma   90.00
#
_symmetry.space_group_name_H-M   'P 1'
#
loop_
_entity.id
_entity.type
_entity.pdbx_description
1 polymer ?
#
loop_
_entity_poly.entity_id
_entity_poly.type
_entity_poly.pdbx_seq_one_letter_code
_entity_poly.pdbx_strand_id
1 'polypeptide(L)'
;WQYFDRQNIASIFQIVSPICEYPADEHLATFMEELAHLNFHLFSASFIANSEQRIISIQFKRVLEGLNETEIIEPLEAVGYYAENLKEYLAEKYHVKKI
;
A
#
# COMPACT_ATOMS: atom_id res chain seq x y z
N TRP A 1 12.06 2.40 -7.54
CA TRP A 1 10.91 3.18 -8.01
C TRP A 1 11.13 4.65 -7.69
N GLN A 2 11.67 5.42 -8.64
CA GLN A 2 11.74 6.88 -8.54
C GLN A 2 11.35 7.45 -9.91
N TYR A 3 10.38 8.36 -9.90
CA TYR A 3 9.81 8.99 -11.08
C TYR A 3 10.14 10.49 -11.01
N PHE A 4 11.43 10.85 -10.91
CA PHE A 4 11.86 12.24 -10.92
C PHE A 4 13.13 12.42 -11.75
N ASP A 5 13.20 13.58 -12.40
CA ASP A 5 14.35 14.07 -13.17
C ASP A 5 15.61 14.03 -12.29
N ARG A 6 16.68 13.41 -12.79
CA ARG A 6 17.96 13.24 -12.06
C ARG A 6 18.62 14.57 -11.71
N GLN A 7 18.17 15.69 -12.28
CA GLN A 7 18.68 17.03 -11.99
C GLN A 7 18.00 17.72 -10.81
N ASN A 8 16.83 17.26 -10.37
CA ASN A 8 16.11 17.80 -9.20
C ASN A 8 15.54 16.63 -8.38
N ILE A 9 16.36 16.07 -7.48
CA ILE A 9 15.92 15.01 -6.57
C ILE A 9 14.98 15.63 -5.54
N ALA A 10 13.68 15.56 -5.81
CA ALA A 10 12.67 15.94 -4.86
C ALA A 10 12.65 14.93 -3.70
N SER A 11 12.77 15.42 -2.46
CA SER A 11 12.55 14.61 -1.27
C SER A 11 11.13 14.04 -1.28
N ILE A 12 10.98 12.78 -0.87
CA ILE A 12 9.69 12.08 -0.85
C ILE A 12 9.33 11.79 0.61
N PHE A 13 8.09 12.10 0.98
CA PHE A 13 7.46 11.58 2.18
C PHE A 13 6.71 10.30 1.82
N GLN A 14 6.94 9.25 2.60
CA GLN A 14 6.37 7.93 2.34
C GLN A 14 5.99 7.24 3.64
N ILE A 15 4.80 6.64 3.65
CA ILE A 15 4.29 5.78 4.71
C ILE A 15 4.04 4.41 4.09
N VAL A 16 4.47 3.34 4.74
CA VAL A 16 4.23 1.96 4.29
C VAL A 16 3.82 1.11 5.48
N SER A 17 2.73 0.36 5.30
CA SER A 17 2.25 -0.63 6.26
C SER A 17 2.14 -2.00 5.56
N PRO A 18 3.06 -2.95 5.84
CA PRO A 18 2.90 -4.34 5.42
C PRO A 18 1.67 -4.96 6.07
N ILE A 19 0.89 -5.74 5.31
CA ILE A 19 -0.37 -6.31 5.81
C ILE A 19 -0.44 -7.83 5.73
N CYS A 20 0.06 -8.43 4.65
CA CYS A 20 0.00 -9.88 4.46
C CYS A 20 1.02 -10.36 3.42
N GLU A 21 1.30 -11.65 3.46
CA GLU A 21 2.01 -12.36 2.40
C GLU A 21 1.09 -12.63 1.19
N TYR A 22 1.67 -12.94 0.04
CA TYR A 22 0.92 -13.38 -1.13
C TYR A 22 0.18 -14.69 -0.85
N PRO A 23 -0.97 -14.94 -1.49
CA PRO A 23 -1.64 -16.23 -1.40
C PRO A 23 -0.86 -17.33 -2.12
N ALA A 24 -1.40 -18.56 -2.04
CA ALA A 24 -0.99 -19.66 -2.90
C ALA A 24 -1.15 -19.28 -4.38
N ASP A 25 -0.29 -19.81 -5.24
CA ASP A 25 -0.20 -19.38 -6.65
C ASP A 25 -1.51 -19.60 -7.43
N GLU A 26 -2.33 -20.58 -7.03
CA GLU A 26 -3.66 -20.82 -7.61
C GLU A 26 -4.67 -19.67 -7.41
N HIS A 27 -4.47 -18.87 -6.37
CA HIS A 27 -5.32 -17.71 -6.06
C HIS A 27 -4.66 -16.38 -6.39
N LEU A 28 -3.41 -16.39 -6.85
CA LEU A 28 -2.63 -15.16 -7.04
C LEU A 28 -3.25 -14.21 -8.07
N ALA A 29 -3.75 -14.74 -9.18
CA ALA A 29 -4.34 -13.92 -10.24
C ALA A 29 -5.60 -13.17 -9.75
N THR A 30 -6.54 -13.89 -9.15
CA THR A 30 -7.79 -13.31 -8.62
C THR A 30 -7.53 -12.39 -7.44
N PHE A 31 -6.54 -12.71 -6.60
CA PHE A 31 -6.10 -11.84 -5.51
C PHE A 31 -5.55 -10.51 -6.04
N MET A 32 -4.67 -10.53 -7.04
CA MET A 32 -4.10 -9.31 -7.62
C MET A 32 -5.15 -8.44 -8.34
N GLU A 33 -6.11 -9.08 -9.02
CA GLU A 33 -7.25 -8.40 -9.63
C GLU A 33 -8.10 -7.69 -8.55
N GLU A 34 -8.41 -8.38 -7.46
CA GLU A 34 -9.14 -7.78 -6.36
C GLU A 34 -8.38 -6.63 -5.69
N LEU A 35 -7.07 -6.79 -5.46
CA LEU A 35 -6.25 -5.70 -4.95
C LEU A 35 -6.32 -4.48 -5.87
N ALA A 36 -6.27 -4.67 -7.20
CA ALA A 36 -6.40 -3.57 -8.15
C ALA A 36 -7.78 -2.90 -8.08
N HIS A 37 -8.86 -3.68 -7.90
CA HIS A 37 -10.21 -3.13 -7.69
C HIS A 37 -10.33 -2.34 -6.39
N LEU A 38 -9.81 -2.87 -5.28
CA LEU A 38 -9.81 -2.17 -4.00
C LEU A 38 -8.96 -0.90 -4.07
N ASN A 39 -7.83 -0.94 -4.79
CA ASN A 39 -6.92 0.19 -4.96
C ASN A 39 -7.61 1.41 -5.58
N PHE A 40 -8.60 1.20 -6.46
CA PHE A 40 -9.40 2.29 -7.05
C PHE A 40 -10.24 3.05 -6.00
N HIS A 41 -10.57 2.40 -4.89
CA HIS A 41 -11.44 2.94 -3.85
C HIS A 41 -10.66 3.49 -2.63
N LEU A 42 -9.34 3.32 -2.59
CA LEU A 42 -8.52 3.86 -1.51
C LEU A 42 -8.31 5.36 -1.69
N PHE A 43 -8.59 6.13 -0.64
CA PHE A 43 -8.31 7.56 -0.61
C PHE A 43 -6.96 7.81 0.06
N SER A 44 -6.05 8.52 -0.62
CA SER A 44 -4.71 8.85 -0.11
C SER A 44 -3.87 7.64 0.31
N ALA A 45 -4.19 6.45 -0.21
CA ALA A 45 -3.45 5.21 0.03
C ALA A 45 -3.50 4.33 -1.21
N SER A 46 -2.57 3.40 -1.33
CA SER A 46 -2.52 2.46 -2.43
C SER A 46 -1.90 1.13 -2.02
N PHE A 47 -2.36 0.04 -2.61
CA PHE A 47 -1.66 -1.23 -2.53
C PHE A 47 -0.34 -1.18 -3.30
N ILE A 48 0.69 -1.73 -2.69
CA ILE A 48 1.95 -2.06 -3.35
C ILE A 48 2.27 -3.53 -3.11
N ALA A 49 2.84 -4.16 -4.13
CA ALA A 49 3.17 -5.57 -4.11
C ALA A 49 4.69 -5.74 -4.26
N ASN A 50 5.34 -6.32 -3.26
CA ASN A 50 6.74 -6.70 -3.32
C ASN A 50 6.83 -8.18 -3.71
N SER A 51 7.14 -8.46 -4.98
CA SER A 51 7.25 -9.82 -5.49
C SER A 51 8.47 -10.59 -4.98
N GLU A 52 9.55 -9.89 -4.60
CA GLU A 52 10.76 -10.50 -4.08
C GLU A 52 10.52 -11.07 -2.67
N GLN A 53 9.85 -10.29 -1.82
CA GLN A 53 9.50 -10.70 -0.45
C GLN A 53 8.13 -11.41 -0.38
N ARG A 54 7.35 -11.41 -1.47
CA ARG A 54 5.96 -11.86 -1.52
C ARG A 54 5.08 -11.19 -0.44
N ILE A 55 5.21 -9.87 -0.29
CA ILE A 55 4.47 -9.07 0.70
C ILE A 55 3.59 -8.04 -0.01
N ILE A 56 2.35 -7.92 0.45
CA ILE A 56 1.45 -6.82 0.13
C ILE A 56 1.53 -5.78 1.24
N SER A 57 1.58 -4.52 0.84
CA SER A 57 1.57 -3.39 1.75
C SER A 57 0.61 -2.32 1.26
N ILE A 58 0.17 -1.47 2.18
CA ILE A 58 -0.53 -0.23 1.87
C ILE A 58 0.47 0.91 2.00
N GLN A 59 0.51 1.79 1.00
CA GLN A 59 1.45 2.87 0.90
C GLN A 59 0.75 4.20 0.60
N PHE A 60 1.29 5.26 1.20
CA PHE A 60 1.17 6.61 0.69
C PHE A 60 2.55 7.14 0.30
N LYS A 61 2.65 7.89 -0.80
CA LYS A 61 3.87 8.59 -1.19
C LYS A 61 3.55 9.92 -1.87
N ARG A 62 4.30 10.97 -1.53
CA ARG A 62 4.27 12.25 -2.25
C ARG A 62 5.58 13.01 -2.12
N VAL A 63 5.73 14.04 -2.96
CA VAL A 63 6.82 15.00 -2.85
C VAL A 63 6.68 15.78 -1.53
N LEU A 64 7.82 16.05 -0.89
CA LEU A 64 7.91 16.71 0.40
C LEU A 64 7.62 18.23 0.32
N GLU A 65 7.82 18.82 -0.85
CA GLU A 65 7.52 20.22 -1.10
C GLU A 65 6.04 20.53 -0.84
N GLY A 66 5.81 21.59 -0.05
CA GLY A 66 4.46 22.05 0.29
C GLY A 66 3.71 21.23 1.33
N LEU A 67 4.33 20.20 1.92
CA LEU A 67 3.71 19.41 3.00
C LEU A 67 3.40 20.26 4.24
N ASN A 68 2.18 20.15 4.73
CA ASN A 68 1.78 20.61 6.06
C ASN A 68 1.41 19.44 6.99
N GLU A 69 1.10 19.73 8.25
CA GLU A 69 0.77 18.71 9.26
C GLU A 69 -0.44 17.86 8.85
N THR A 70 -1.49 18.45 8.31
CA THR A 70 -2.69 17.73 7.85
C THR A 70 -2.34 16.74 6.74
N GLU A 71 -1.51 17.15 5.79
CA GLU A 71 -1.07 16.29 4.68
C GLU A 71 -0.10 15.17 5.09
N ILE A 72 0.33 15.15 6.37
CA ILE A 72 1.08 14.07 6.99
C ILE A 72 0.14 13.18 7.83
N ILE A 73 -0.70 13.81 8.66
CA ILE A 73 -1.58 13.11 9.62
C ILE A 73 -2.68 12.34 8.87
N GLU A 74 -3.36 12.95 7.91
CA GLU A 74 -4.47 12.29 7.21
C GLU A 74 -4.03 11.03 6.47
N PRO A 75 -2.93 11.02 5.67
CA PRO A 75 -2.48 9.79 5.03
C PRO A 75 -1.93 8.76 6.02
N LEU A 76 -1.38 9.19 7.17
CA LEU A 76 -0.92 8.28 8.22
C LEU A 76 -2.09 7.52 8.84
N GLU A 77 -3.15 8.23 9.21
CA GLU A 77 -4.38 7.65 9.74
C GLU A 77 -5.06 6.77 8.70
N ALA A 78 -5.14 7.22 7.43
CA ALA A 78 -5.74 6.45 6.34
C ALA A 78 -4.99 5.13 6.09
N VAL A 79 -3.65 5.17 5.97
CA VAL A 79 -2.84 3.95 5.78
C VAL A 79 -3.03 3.00 6.96
N GLY A 80 -3.01 3.52 8.21
CA GLY A 80 -3.24 2.70 9.40
C GLY A 80 -4.63 2.05 9.42
N TYR A 81 -5.68 2.84 9.15
CA TYR A 81 -7.05 2.37 9.09
C TYR A 81 -7.25 1.29 8.02
N TYR A 82 -6.78 1.53 6.79
CA TYR A 82 -6.92 0.55 5.72
C TYR A 82 -6.11 -0.71 6.02
N ALA A 83 -4.91 -0.58 6.60
CA ALA A 83 -4.08 -1.73 6.92
C ALA A 83 -4.77 -2.66 7.93
N GLU A 84 -5.39 -2.10 8.96
CA GLU A 84 -6.08 -2.88 10.00
C GLU A 84 -7.32 -3.59 9.46
N ASN A 85 -8.10 -2.93 8.60
CA ASN A 85 -9.32 -3.53 8.06
C ASN A 85 -9.03 -4.54 6.94
N LEU A 86 -8.13 -4.21 6.02
CA LEU A 86 -7.89 -5.03 4.83
C LEU A 86 -7.02 -6.26 5.13
N LYS A 87 -6.16 -6.22 6.16
CA LYS A 87 -5.40 -7.42 6.57
C LYS A 87 -6.32 -8.55 7.02
N GLU A 88 -7.38 -8.23 7.77
CA GLU A 88 -8.34 -9.23 8.26
C GLU A 88 -9.18 -9.77 7.10
N TYR A 89 -9.73 -8.86 6.28
CA TYR A 89 -10.52 -9.23 5.10
C TYR A 89 -9.76 -10.16 4.15
N LEU A 90 -8.52 -9.82 3.80
CA LEU A 90 -7.71 -10.62 2.88
C LEU A 90 -7.31 -11.95 3.51
N ALA A 91 -6.98 -11.98 4.80
CA ALA A 91 -6.64 -13.21 5.51
C ALA A 91 -7.82 -14.18 5.58
N GLU A 92 -9.03 -13.69 5.82
CA GLU A 92 -10.23 -14.53 5.84
C GLU A 92 -10.57 -15.09 4.46
N LYS A 93 -10.52 -14.25 3.41
CA LYS A 93 -10.93 -14.63 2.06
C LYS A 93 -9.93 -15.50 1.32
N TYR A 94 -8.63 -15.22 1.48
CA TYR A 94 -7.55 -15.85 0.71
C TYR A 94 -6.62 -16.73 1.56
N HIS A 95 -6.90 -16.86 2.87
CA HIS A 95 -6.09 -17.64 3.80
C HIS A 95 -4.61 -17.21 3.83
N VAL A 96 -4.36 -15.93 3.57
CA VAL A 96 -3.01 -15.36 3.59
C VAL A 96 -2.53 -15.17 5.03
N LYS A 97 -1.21 -15.27 5.21
CA LYS A 97 -0.56 -14.98 6.48
C LYS A 97 -0.50 -13.47 6.72
N LYS A 98 -1.05 -13.03 7.85
CA LYS A 98 -0.96 -11.65 8.34
C LYS A 98 0.45 -11.33 8.83
N ILE A 99 0.83 -10.05 8.76
CA ILE A 99 2.08 -9.50 9.29
C ILE A 99 1.79 -8.69 10.55
#